data_AF-A0A662BDG0-F1
#
_entry.id   AF-A0A662BDG0-F1
#
_cell.length_a   1.000
_cell.length_b   1.000
_cell.length_c   1.000
_cell.angle_alpha   90.00
_cell.angle_beta   90.00
_cell.angle_gamma   90.00
#
_symmetry.space_group_name_H-M   'P 1'
#
loop_
_entity.id
_entity.type
_entity.pdbx_description
1 polymer ?
#
loop_
_entity_poly.entity_id
_entity_poly.type
_entity_poly.pdbx_seq_one_letter_code
_entity_poly.pdbx_strand_id
1 'polypeptide(L)'
;SDFAVITLGRSGGENYENGYLPITQIEMDLIKDVCDVYHAKGKKVIVVLNVGGVWETASWRDYPDAILLVWQPGQEGGYAVADIIKGTINPSGKLPDSFPMIYEDVPSSKSFPGIPANDPVNSFYEEGIYVGYRYYDSFNVPTAYEFGYGMSYTKFDYSNLKLSSNSFSSKIKVTVTVKNTGKVVGKEIVQLYLKAPSAEIEKPEKELKGFAKTKLLKPGESQQLSFNLDKRSLASFWSGISSWVADKGDYEVRIGASSKDIRLKATFHLSEKIIVEKVHDVLYPNFMMKEMSKFD
;
A
#
# COMPACT_ATOMS: atom_id res chain seq x y z
N SER A 1 36.03 5.20 -3.46
CA SER A 1 34.61 5.55 -3.31
C SER A 1 34.25 5.62 -1.83
N ASP A 2 33.35 6.51 -1.44
CA ASP A 2 32.89 6.70 -0.05
C ASP A 2 31.65 5.87 0.29
N PHE A 3 30.90 5.47 -0.74
CA PHE A 3 29.78 4.53 -0.69
C PHE A 3 29.65 3.80 -2.04
N ALA A 4 28.87 2.72 -2.07
CA ALA A 4 28.53 1.99 -3.30
C ALA A 4 27.08 2.27 -3.70
N VAL A 5 26.82 2.21 -5.01
CA VAL A 5 25.47 2.17 -5.57
C VAL A 5 25.37 0.98 -6.50
N ILE A 6 24.43 0.08 -6.23
CA ILE A 6 24.10 -1.07 -7.07
C ILE A 6 22.75 -0.76 -7.72
N THR A 7 22.62 -0.95 -9.03
CA THR A 7 21.32 -0.81 -9.71
C THR A 7 20.85 -2.17 -10.20
N LEU A 8 19.62 -2.55 -9.83
CA LEU A 8 18.98 -3.78 -10.26
C LEU A 8 17.79 -3.43 -11.16
N GLY A 9 17.75 -4.05 -12.34
CA GLY A 9 16.82 -3.71 -13.41
C GLY A 9 15.88 -4.86 -13.75
N ARG A 10 14.59 -4.55 -13.92
CA ARG A 10 13.60 -5.47 -14.52
C ARG A 10 12.69 -4.70 -15.48
N SER A 11 12.31 -5.35 -16.58
CA SER A 11 11.32 -4.83 -17.52
C SER A 11 10.14 -5.79 -17.63
N GLY A 12 8.95 -5.25 -17.83
CA GLY A 12 7.76 -5.96 -18.28
C GLY A 12 7.28 -5.39 -19.61
N GLY A 13 6.26 -6.00 -20.21
CA GLY A 13 5.71 -5.54 -21.48
C GLY A 13 4.40 -6.26 -21.84
N GLU A 14 3.79 -5.82 -22.94
CA GLU A 14 2.55 -6.40 -23.46
C GLU A 14 2.77 -7.81 -24.02
N ASN A 15 1.73 -8.65 -24.00
CA ASN A 15 1.69 -10.00 -24.58
C ASN A 15 2.67 -11.01 -23.97
N TYR A 16 3.31 -10.66 -22.86
CA TYR A 16 4.21 -11.56 -22.14
C TYR A 16 4.07 -11.34 -20.64
N GLU A 17 3.68 -12.39 -19.94
CA GLU A 17 3.72 -12.41 -18.48
C GLU A 17 5.07 -13.01 -18.07
N ASN A 18 5.89 -12.22 -17.37
CA ASN A 18 7.20 -12.70 -16.90
C ASN A 18 7.07 -13.68 -15.73
N GLY A 19 5.85 -13.87 -15.20
CA GLY A 19 5.62 -14.61 -13.97
C GLY A 19 6.32 -13.95 -12.79
N TYR A 20 6.48 -14.69 -11.69
CA TYR A 20 7.34 -14.25 -10.60
C TYR A 20 8.81 -14.34 -11.03
N LEU A 21 9.49 -13.19 -11.08
CA LEU A 21 10.93 -13.13 -11.33
C LEU A 21 11.68 -13.09 -9.99
N PRO A 22 12.19 -14.22 -9.48
CA PRO A 22 12.99 -14.19 -8.26
C PRO A 22 14.30 -13.44 -8.49
N ILE A 23 14.96 -13.06 -7.40
CA ILE A 23 16.37 -12.67 -7.47
C ILE A 23 17.23 -13.85 -7.96
N THR A 24 18.17 -13.58 -8.85
CA THR A 24 19.11 -14.61 -9.30
C THR A 24 20.25 -14.78 -8.30
N GLN A 25 20.89 -15.95 -8.29
CA GLN A 25 22.06 -16.16 -7.43
C GLN A 25 23.19 -15.15 -7.71
N ILE A 26 23.40 -14.81 -8.99
CA ILE A 26 24.41 -13.82 -9.41
C ILE A 26 24.12 -12.43 -8.82
N GLU A 27 22.86 -11.99 -8.80
CA GLU A 27 22.48 -10.70 -8.22
C GLU A 27 22.56 -10.72 -6.69
N MET A 28 22.17 -11.83 -6.07
CA MET A 28 22.32 -12.01 -4.64
C MET A 28 23.79 -11.95 -4.21
N ASP A 29 24.67 -12.66 -4.93
CA ASP A 29 26.12 -12.67 -4.68
C ASP A 29 26.71 -11.27 -4.91
N LEU A 30 26.30 -10.57 -5.97
CA LEU A 30 26.70 -9.18 -6.20
C LEU A 30 26.33 -8.26 -5.03
N ILE A 31 25.09 -8.35 -4.52
CA ILE A 31 24.67 -7.52 -3.38
C ILE A 31 25.53 -7.82 -2.16
N LYS A 32 25.71 -9.10 -1.83
CA LYS A 32 26.48 -9.55 -0.66
C LYS A 32 27.94 -9.13 -0.76
N ASP A 33 28.61 -9.45 -1.85
CA ASP A 33 30.03 -9.17 -2.05
C ASP A 33 30.33 -7.67 -1.96
N VAL A 34 29.47 -6.84 -2.57
CA VAL A 34 29.62 -5.39 -2.50
C VAL A 34 29.36 -4.87 -1.08
N CYS A 35 28.33 -5.37 -0.39
CA CYS A 35 28.06 -5.01 1.00
C CYS A 35 29.25 -5.39 1.90
N ASP A 36 29.74 -6.62 1.83
CA ASP A 36 30.85 -7.11 2.64
C ASP A 36 32.12 -6.25 2.44
N VAL A 37 32.49 -5.97 1.18
CA VAL A 37 33.68 -5.17 0.85
C VAL A 37 33.58 -3.72 1.37
N TYR A 38 32.40 -3.10 1.30
CA TYR A 38 32.21 -1.72 1.74
C TYR A 38 32.02 -1.62 3.25
N HIS A 39 31.24 -2.52 3.85
CA HIS A 39 31.01 -2.59 5.29
C HIS A 39 32.28 -2.90 6.06
N ALA A 40 33.18 -3.76 5.53
CA ALA A 40 34.50 -4.01 6.11
C ALA A 40 35.38 -2.74 6.22
N LYS A 41 35.02 -1.68 5.48
CA LYS A 41 35.70 -0.37 5.52
C LYS A 41 34.85 0.71 6.21
N GLY A 42 33.74 0.34 6.85
CA GLY A 42 32.80 1.26 7.49
C GLY A 42 32.02 2.14 6.50
N LYS A 43 31.91 1.72 5.23
CA LYS A 43 31.25 2.48 4.16
C LYS A 43 29.85 1.95 3.89
N LYS A 44 29.03 2.75 3.20
CA LYS A 44 27.62 2.47 2.97
C LYS A 44 27.34 1.93 1.58
N VAL A 45 26.27 1.13 1.44
CA VAL A 45 25.79 0.60 0.15
C VAL A 45 24.32 0.96 -0.06
N ILE A 46 24.00 1.45 -1.25
CA ILE A 46 22.64 1.78 -1.69
C ILE A 46 22.26 0.86 -2.85
N VAL A 47 21.09 0.25 -2.80
CA VAL A 47 20.50 -0.46 -3.95
C VAL A 47 19.42 0.43 -4.58
N VAL A 48 19.52 0.66 -5.89
CA VAL A 48 18.51 1.35 -6.70
C VAL A 48 17.72 0.32 -7.49
N LEU A 49 16.41 0.22 -7.23
CA LEU A 49 15.51 -0.69 -7.94
C LEU A 49 14.83 0.02 -9.11
N ASN A 50 15.26 -0.32 -10.32
CA ASN A 50 14.69 0.14 -11.58
C ASN A 50 13.82 -0.97 -12.17
N VAL A 51 12.60 -1.11 -11.63
CA VAL A 51 11.70 -2.24 -11.93
C VAL A 51 10.32 -1.73 -12.35
N GLY A 52 9.66 -2.40 -13.29
CA GLY A 52 8.33 -2.02 -13.78
C GLY A 52 7.16 -2.43 -12.86
N GLY A 53 7.38 -3.37 -11.94
CA GLY A 53 6.36 -3.89 -11.03
C GLY A 53 6.99 -4.42 -9.74
N VAL A 54 6.15 -4.99 -8.87
CA VAL A 54 6.61 -5.59 -7.61
C VAL A 54 7.63 -6.69 -7.91
N TRP A 55 8.74 -6.66 -7.18
CA TRP A 55 9.83 -7.63 -7.30
C TRP A 55 10.19 -8.20 -5.94
N GLU A 56 10.79 -9.40 -5.94
CA GLU A 56 11.26 -10.05 -4.72
C GLU A 56 12.30 -9.18 -4.01
N THR A 57 12.05 -8.85 -2.75
CA THR A 57 12.94 -8.01 -1.93
C THR A 57 13.26 -8.61 -0.57
N ALA A 58 12.46 -9.56 -0.09
CA ALA A 58 12.53 -10.08 1.27
C ALA A 58 13.85 -10.79 1.59
N SER A 59 14.40 -11.51 0.60
CA SER A 59 15.58 -12.36 0.76
C SER A 59 16.90 -11.58 0.88
N TRP A 60 16.92 -10.30 0.47
CA TRP A 60 18.15 -9.51 0.37
C TRP A 60 18.05 -8.09 0.94
N ARG A 61 16.86 -7.58 1.25
CA ARG A 61 16.66 -6.17 1.66
C ARG A 61 17.48 -5.71 2.87
N ASP A 62 17.92 -6.64 3.70
CA ASP A 62 18.64 -6.36 4.94
C ASP A 62 20.17 -6.28 4.75
N TYR A 63 20.70 -6.60 3.56
CA TYR A 63 22.13 -6.44 3.26
C TYR A 63 22.53 -4.96 3.05
N PRO A 64 21.89 -4.19 2.14
CA PRO A 64 22.30 -2.80 1.91
C PRO A 64 21.82 -1.86 3.02
N ASP A 65 22.45 -0.68 3.12
CA ASP A 65 22.05 0.35 4.09
C ASP A 65 20.82 1.14 3.64
N ALA A 66 20.52 1.15 2.34
CA ALA A 66 19.34 1.81 1.79
C ALA A 66 18.88 1.16 0.48
N ILE A 67 17.57 1.18 0.26
CA ILE A 67 16.94 0.76 -1.00
C ILE A 67 16.12 1.93 -1.52
N LEU A 68 16.36 2.32 -2.77
CA LEU A 68 15.62 3.35 -3.46
C LEU A 68 14.88 2.72 -4.65
N LEU A 69 13.57 2.57 -4.51
CA LEU A 69 12.69 2.16 -5.60
C LEU A 69 12.37 3.36 -6.50
N VAL A 70 12.82 3.28 -7.75
CA VAL A 70 12.69 4.37 -8.73
C VAL A 70 11.69 4.05 -9.83
N TRP A 71 11.09 2.86 -9.78
CA TRP A 71 10.25 2.30 -10.84
C TRP A 71 10.98 2.36 -12.18
N GLN A 72 10.31 2.80 -13.25
CA GLN A 72 10.92 3.12 -14.53
C GLN A 72 10.78 4.63 -14.78
N PRO A 73 11.76 5.45 -14.37
CA PRO A 73 11.60 6.89 -14.20
C PRO A 73 11.67 7.73 -15.51
N GLY A 74 11.67 7.09 -16.67
CA GLY A 74 11.80 7.75 -17.97
C GLY A 74 13.19 8.35 -18.22
N GLN A 75 13.31 9.16 -19.28
CA GLN A 75 14.61 9.64 -19.80
C GLN A 75 15.41 10.52 -18.82
N GLU A 76 14.73 11.28 -17.96
CA GLU A 76 15.36 12.15 -16.95
C GLU A 76 15.62 11.43 -15.62
N GLY A 77 15.38 10.12 -15.56
CA GLY A 77 15.41 9.35 -14.33
C GLY A 77 16.74 9.41 -13.60
N GLY A 78 17.87 9.42 -14.34
CA GLY A 78 19.20 9.54 -13.75
C GLY A 78 19.38 10.81 -12.91
N TYR A 79 18.83 11.95 -13.38
CA TYR A 79 18.87 13.21 -12.64
C TYR A 79 18.03 13.13 -11.36
N ALA A 80 16.81 12.58 -11.46
CA ALA A 80 15.94 12.42 -10.29
C ALA A 80 16.56 11.52 -9.21
N VAL A 81 17.20 10.40 -9.62
CA VAL A 81 17.92 9.51 -8.68
C VAL A 81 19.09 10.22 -8.04
N ALA A 82 19.88 10.96 -8.81
CA ALA A 82 21.00 11.72 -8.28
C ALA A 82 20.57 12.79 -7.27
N ASP A 83 19.48 13.51 -7.54
CA ASP A 83 18.94 14.53 -6.62
C ASP A 83 18.44 13.95 -5.31
N ILE A 84 17.84 12.76 -5.35
CA ILE A 84 17.44 12.03 -4.15
C ILE A 84 18.68 11.60 -3.36
N ILE A 85 19.62 10.88 -3.98
CA ILE A 85 20.82 10.36 -3.30
C ILE A 85 21.67 11.49 -2.68
N LYS A 86 21.75 12.65 -3.34
CA LYS A 86 22.46 13.84 -2.82
C LYS A 86 21.71 14.55 -1.69
N GLY A 87 20.43 14.25 -1.48
CA GLY A 87 19.57 14.97 -0.55
C GLY A 87 19.10 16.34 -1.05
N THR A 88 19.33 16.68 -2.32
CA THR A 88 18.77 17.87 -2.97
C THR A 88 17.24 17.84 -2.88
N ILE A 89 16.67 16.66 -3.12
CA ILE A 89 15.25 16.37 -2.97
C ILE A 89 15.07 15.28 -1.92
N ASN A 90 14.20 15.55 -0.94
CA ASN A 90 13.80 14.55 0.04
C ASN A 90 12.72 13.61 -0.56
N PRO A 91 12.93 12.28 -0.60
CA PRO A 91 11.96 11.34 -1.13
C PRO A 91 10.65 11.39 -0.33
N SER A 92 9.54 11.27 -1.06
CA SER A 92 8.19 11.35 -0.48
C SER A 92 7.17 10.50 -1.25
N GLY A 93 7.66 9.45 -1.92
CA GLY A 93 6.81 8.43 -2.54
C GLY A 93 6.31 7.44 -1.49
N LYS A 94 5.18 6.80 -1.78
CA LYS A 94 4.62 5.70 -0.98
C LYS A 94 4.22 4.57 -1.94
N LEU A 95 4.33 3.33 -1.50
CA LEU A 95 4.05 2.16 -2.34
C LEU A 95 2.55 2.08 -2.69
N PRO A 96 2.20 1.90 -3.98
CA PRO A 96 0.83 1.63 -4.41
C PRO A 96 0.45 0.15 -4.25
N ASP A 97 1.42 -0.74 -4.02
CA ASP A 97 1.24 -2.18 -3.89
C ASP A 97 1.92 -2.70 -2.61
N SER A 98 1.46 -3.84 -2.11
CA SER A 98 2.18 -4.57 -1.07
C SER A 98 3.25 -5.45 -1.71
N PHE A 99 4.48 -5.40 -1.18
CA PHE A 99 5.56 -6.31 -1.55
C PHE A 99 5.45 -7.53 -0.64
N PRO A 100 5.13 -8.72 -1.19
CA PRO A 100 4.97 -9.93 -0.38
C PRO A 100 6.33 -10.43 0.15
N MET A 101 6.30 -11.34 1.14
CA MET A 101 7.53 -12.02 1.58
C MET A 101 7.98 -13.05 0.53
N ILE A 102 7.03 -13.83 0.01
CA ILE A 102 7.23 -14.78 -1.10
C ILE A 102 6.04 -14.70 -2.07
N TYR A 103 6.20 -15.20 -3.30
CA TYR A 103 5.13 -15.11 -4.31
C TYR A 103 3.85 -15.83 -3.87
N GLU A 104 3.99 -16.95 -3.16
CA GLU A 104 2.90 -17.79 -2.70
C GLU A 104 2.01 -17.10 -1.66
N ASP A 105 2.48 -16.01 -1.05
CA ASP A 105 1.67 -15.17 -0.17
C ASP A 105 0.70 -14.27 -0.95
N VAL A 106 0.87 -14.11 -2.26
CA VAL A 106 -0.10 -13.37 -3.09
C VAL A 106 -1.39 -14.19 -3.16
N PRO A 107 -2.57 -13.61 -2.85
CA PRO A 107 -3.80 -14.38 -2.72
C PRO A 107 -4.24 -15.05 -4.02
N SER A 108 -3.88 -14.46 -5.17
CA SER A 108 -4.14 -15.00 -6.50
C SER A 108 -3.02 -15.89 -7.07
N SER A 109 -1.92 -16.12 -6.33
CA SER A 109 -0.75 -16.88 -6.82
C SER A 109 -1.09 -18.28 -7.34
N LYS A 110 -2.13 -18.92 -6.78
CA LYS A 110 -2.56 -20.27 -7.15
C LYS A 110 -3.42 -20.31 -8.42
N SER A 111 -4.13 -19.21 -8.73
CA SER A 111 -5.09 -19.14 -9.84
C SER A 111 -4.60 -18.27 -11.01
N PHE A 112 -3.51 -17.53 -10.84
CA PHE A 112 -2.85 -16.73 -11.87
C PHE A 112 -1.74 -17.54 -12.59
N PRO A 113 -1.56 -17.40 -13.92
CA PRO A 113 -2.30 -16.56 -14.86
C PRO A 113 -3.66 -17.13 -15.29
N GLY A 114 -3.98 -18.35 -14.88
CA GLY A 114 -5.23 -19.04 -15.15
C GLY A 114 -5.03 -20.54 -15.29
N ILE A 115 -6.09 -21.24 -15.66
CA ILE A 115 -6.14 -22.71 -15.74
C ILE A 115 -6.50 -23.11 -17.19
N PRO A 116 -5.74 -24.05 -17.81
CA PRO A 116 -4.47 -24.60 -17.34
C PRO A 116 -3.33 -23.55 -17.41
N ALA A 117 -2.30 -23.67 -16.57
CA ALA A 117 -1.25 -22.64 -16.44
C ALA A 117 -0.46 -22.36 -17.73
N ASN A 118 -0.28 -23.36 -18.59
CA ASN A 118 0.49 -23.25 -19.84
C ASN A 118 -0.30 -22.64 -21.00
N ASP A 119 -1.62 -22.58 -20.90
CA ASP A 119 -2.52 -21.97 -21.89
C ASP A 119 -3.79 -21.50 -21.17
N PRO A 120 -3.72 -20.36 -20.44
CA PRO A 120 -4.78 -19.95 -19.53
C PRO A 120 -6.08 -19.64 -20.27
N VAL A 121 -7.13 -20.43 -20.01
CA VAL A 121 -8.47 -20.20 -20.58
C VAL A 121 -9.37 -19.48 -19.58
N ASN A 122 -9.25 -19.81 -18.29
CA ASN A 122 -10.06 -19.22 -17.23
C ASN A 122 -9.18 -18.80 -16.06
N SER A 123 -9.50 -17.68 -15.42
CA SER A 123 -8.90 -17.25 -14.15
C SER A 123 -10.02 -17.05 -13.14
N PHE A 124 -9.90 -17.72 -12.00
CA PHE A 124 -10.90 -17.69 -10.93
C PHE A 124 -10.43 -16.77 -9.81
N TYR A 125 -11.22 -15.73 -9.55
CA TYR A 125 -10.92 -14.68 -8.58
C TYR A 125 -11.39 -15.14 -7.20
N GLU A 126 -10.89 -16.29 -6.75
CA GLU A 126 -11.26 -16.92 -5.49
C GLU A 126 -10.91 -16.04 -4.29
N GLU A 127 -9.96 -15.12 -4.42
CA GLU A 127 -9.65 -14.13 -3.40
C GLU A 127 -10.78 -13.11 -3.17
N GLY A 128 -11.74 -12.99 -4.09
CA GLY A 128 -12.87 -12.08 -3.99
C GLY A 128 -12.42 -10.63 -3.72
N ILE A 129 -12.91 -10.04 -2.62
CA ILE A 129 -12.54 -8.67 -2.23
C ILE A 129 -11.14 -8.58 -1.59
N TYR A 130 -10.50 -9.71 -1.28
CA TYR A 130 -9.22 -9.79 -0.60
C TYR A 130 -8.05 -9.70 -1.59
N VAL A 131 -7.96 -8.56 -2.28
CA VAL A 131 -6.82 -8.25 -3.17
C VAL A 131 -5.82 -7.34 -2.47
N GLY A 132 -4.54 -7.70 -2.53
CA GLY A 132 -3.44 -6.89 -1.97
C GLY A 132 -3.57 -6.70 -0.46
N TYR A 133 -3.40 -5.47 0.03
CA TYR A 133 -3.43 -5.19 1.48
C TYR A 133 -4.75 -5.57 2.16
N ARG A 134 -5.86 -5.66 1.42
CA ARG A 134 -7.12 -6.18 1.97
C ARG A 134 -6.94 -7.61 2.47
N TYR A 135 -6.21 -8.44 1.74
CA TYR A 135 -5.83 -9.78 2.18
C TYR A 135 -4.77 -9.74 3.29
N TYR A 136 -3.62 -9.13 3.02
CA TYR A 136 -2.47 -9.17 3.95
C TYR A 136 -2.83 -8.68 5.35
N ASP A 137 -3.63 -7.61 5.45
CA ASP A 137 -4.03 -7.05 6.72
C ASP A 137 -5.18 -7.80 7.41
N SER A 138 -6.08 -8.43 6.64
CA SER A 138 -7.21 -9.17 7.22
C SER A 138 -6.82 -10.55 7.73
N PHE A 139 -5.86 -11.20 7.05
CA PHE A 139 -5.39 -12.54 7.35
C PHE A 139 -4.03 -12.54 8.09
N ASN A 140 -3.51 -11.36 8.43
CA ASN A 140 -2.21 -11.18 9.11
C ASN A 140 -1.03 -11.83 8.36
N VAL A 141 -1.08 -11.80 7.02
CA VAL A 141 0.01 -12.32 6.19
C VAL A 141 1.15 -11.28 6.15
N PRO A 142 2.40 -11.69 6.42
CA PRO A 142 3.52 -10.77 6.44
C PRO A 142 3.82 -10.21 5.05
N THR A 143 4.39 -9.01 5.02
CA THR A 143 4.79 -8.31 3.79
C THR A 143 6.21 -7.82 3.96
N ALA A 144 7.02 -7.85 2.90
CA ALA A 144 8.30 -7.19 2.90
C ALA A 144 8.10 -5.66 3.07
N TYR A 145 7.22 -5.09 2.28
CA TYR A 145 6.79 -3.69 2.45
C TYR A 145 5.28 -3.62 2.27
N GLU A 146 4.60 -3.01 3.22
CA GLU A 146 3.14 -2.90 3.19
C GLU A 146 2.67 -1.83 2.20
N PHE A 147 1.40 -1.92 1.79
CA PHE A 147 0.74 -0.88 1.01
C PHE A 147 0.86 0.49 1.69
N GLY A 148 1.22 1.49 0.92
CA GLY A 148 1.41 2.86 1.40
C GLY A 148 2.71 3.07 2.18
N TYR A 149 3.62 2.11 2.29
CA TYR A 149 4.92 2.30 2.93
C TYR A 149 5.81 3.26 2.13
N GLY A 150 6.66 4.03 2.81
CA GLY A 150 7.69 4.84 2.17
C GLY A 150 8.35 5.81 3.15
N MET A 151 9.67 5.89 3.07
CA MET A 151 10.51 6.66 3.99
C MET A 151 10.80 8.08 3.46
N SER A 152 11.34 8.90 4.35
CA SER A 152 11.81 10.27 4.09
C SER A 152 13.13 10.49 4.82
N TYR A 153 13.93 11.46 4.38
CA TYR A 153 15.11 11.93 5.13
C TYR A 153 14.74 12.76 6.37
N THR A 154 13.46 13.06 6.57
CA THR A 154 12.94 13.69 7.79
C THR A 154 11.89 12.81 8.45
N LYS A 155 11.44 13.23 9.64
CA LYS A 155 10.38 12.56 10.41
C LYS A 155 9.16 13.46 10.49
N PHE A 156 7.99 12.84 10.55
CA PHE A 156 6.72 13.53 10.69
C PHE A 156 5.90 12.98 11.84
N ASP A 157 5.31 13.88 12.62
CA ASP A 157 4.40 13.55 13.71
C ASP A 157 2.97 13.88 13.30
N TYR A 158 2.04 13.06 13.78
CA TYR A 158 0.62 13.12 13.47
C TYR A 158 -0.10 13.42 14.76
N SER A 159 -0.95 14.44 14.78
CA SER A 159 -1.70 14.83 15.99
C SER A 159 -3.04 15.47 15.65
N ASN A 160 -3.84 15.73 16.68
CA ASN A 160 -5.11 16.45 16.58
C ASN A 160 -6.09 15.85 15.57
N LEU A 161 -6.23 14.52 15.53
CA LEU A 161 -7.30 13.87 14.78
C LEU A 161 -8.65 14.30 15.33
N LYS A 162 -9.49 14.89 14.48
CA LYS A 162 -10.85 15.31 14.83
C LYS A 162 -11.85 14.86 13.77
N LEU A 163 -13.00 14.40 14.23
CA LEU A 163 -14.18 14.15 13.41
C LEU A 163 -15.16 15.31 13.61
N SER A 164 -15.90 15.72 12.57
CA SER A 164 -16.94 16.74 12.71
C SER A 164 -18.14 16.29 13.54
N SER A 165 -18.32 14.98 13.71
CA SER A 165 -19.38 14.35 14.49
C SER A 165 -18.96 12.93 14.85
N ASN A 166 -19.46 12.42 15.97
CA ASN A 166 -19.35 11.00 16.36
C ASN A 166 -20.55 10.17 15.88
N SER A 167 -21.51 10.78 15.19
CA SER A 167 -22.62 10.10 14.52
C SER A 167 -22.65 10.49 13.05
N PHE A 168 -22.78 9.49 12.18
CA PHE A 168 -22.96 9.70 10.75
C PHE A 168 -24.37 10.21 10.47
N SER A 169 -24.48 11.22 9.59
CA SER A 169 -25.77 11.71 9.08
C SER A 169 -25.73 11.78 7.56
N SER A 170 -24.85 12.60 7.01
CA SER A 170 -24.60 12.71 5.56
C SER A 170 -23.12 12.68 5.20
N LYS A 171 -22.30 13.33 6.03
CA LYS A 171 -20.85 13.40 5.87
C LYS A 171 -20.13 13.48 7.22
N ILE A 172 -18.93 12.93 7.28
CA ILE A 172 -17.97 13.13 8.36
C ILE A 172 -16.75 13.82 7.79
N LYS A 173 -16.45 15.03 8.26
CA LYS A 173 -15.18 15.69 7.97
C LYS A 173 -14.15 15.18 8.97
N VAL A 174 -13.04 14.68 8.45
CA VAL A 174 -11.89 14.21 9.24
C VAL A 174 -10.76 15.20 9.07
N THR A 175 -10.19 15.72 10.16
CA THR A 175 -9.00 16.57 10.10
C THR A 175 -7.87 16.00 10.94
N VAL A 176 -6.63 16.24 10.52
CA VAL A 176 -5.42 15.81 11.21
C VAL A 176 -4.30 16.82 10.97
N THR A 177 -3.47 17.07 11.98
CA THR A 177 -2.29 17.91 11.88
C THR A 177 -1.04 17.06 11.69
N VAL A 178 -0.26 17.40 10.67
CA VAL A 178 1.05 16.80 10.38
C VAL A 178 2.12 17.84 10.65
N LYS A 179 3.16 17.46 11.38
CA LYS A 179 4.31 18.32 11.68
C LYS A 179 5.60 17.66 11.22
N ASN A 180 6.47 18.39 10.54
CA ASN A 180 7.84 17.95 10.29
C ASN A 180 8.65 18.11 11.59
N THR A 181 9.08 17.00 12.17
CA THR A 181 9.83 16.95 13.44
C THR A 181 11.30 16.62 13.26
N GLY A 182 11.74 16.32 12.03
CA GLY A 182 13.15 16.11 11.73
C GLY A 182 13.90 17.41 11.42
N LYS A 183 15.09 17.26 10.83
CA LYS A 183 16.07 18.34 10.65
C LYS A 183 16.10 18.94 9.25
N VAL A 184 15.43 18.31 8.28
CA VAL A 184 15.44 18.73 6.87
C VAL A 184 14.02 18.95 6.36
N VAL A 185 13.87 19.71 5.28
CA VAL A 185 12.58 19.92 4.61
C VAL A 185 12.05 18.60 4.05
N GLY A 186 10.74 18.44 3.98
CA GLY A 186 10.13 17.24 3.41
C GLY A 186 8.63 17.37 3.17
N LYS A 187 8.06 16.36 2.50
CA LYS A 187 6.61 16.20 2.32
C LYS A 187 6.20 14.84 2.89
N GLU A 188 5.01 14.78 3.46
CA GLU A 188 4.42 13.54 3.97
C GLU A 188 3.10 13.25 3.23
N ILE A 189 2.79 11.96 3.05
CA ILE A 189 1.48 11.51 2.57
C ILE A 189 0.75 10.87 3.74
N VAL A 190 -0.36 11.49 4.14
CA VAL A 190 -1.27 10.93 5.14
C VAL A 190 -2.34 10.09 4.48
N GLN A 191 -2.56 8.90 5.01
CA GLN A 191 -3.53 7.93 4.50
C GLN A 191 -4.66 7.77 5.50
N LEU A 192 -5.90 7.89 5.02
CA LEU A 192 -7.12 7.66 5.78
C LEU A 192 -7.69 6.31 5.37
N TYR A 193 -7.71 5.40 6.33
CA TYR A 193 -8.36 4.10 6.22
C TYR A 193 -9.65 4.08 7.06
N LEU A 194 -10.60 3.25 6.64
CA LEU A 194 -11.82 3.01 7.38
C LEU A 194 -11.94 1.51 7.67
N LYS A 195 -12.08 1.15 8.94
CA LYS A 195 -12.54 -0.18 9.36
C LYS A 195 -14.04 -0.10 9.58
N ALA A 196 -14.79 -0.86 8.79
CA ALA A 196 -16.24 -0.92 8.85
C ALA A 196 -16.70 -2.04 9.81
N PRO A 197 -17.90 -1.93 10.39
CA PRO A 197 -18.50 -3.04 11.13
C PRO A 197 -18.75 -4.21 10.15
N SER A 198 -18.43 -5.43 10.60
CA SER A 198 -18.61 -6.65 9.82
C SER A 198 -19.83 -7.40 10.37
N ALA A 199 -21.02 -6.96 9.97
CA ALA A 199 -22.29 -7.52 10.46
C ALA A 199 -22.92 -8.49 9.45
N GLU A 200 -23.49 -7.96 8.36
CA GLU A 200 -24.23 -8.77 7.37
C GLU A 200 -23.35 -9.19 6.19
N ILE A 201 -22.41 -8.32 5.79
CA ILE A 201 -21.50 -8.57 4.67
C ILE A 201 -20.08 -8.52 5.20
N GLU A 202 -19.30 -9.51 4.81
CA GLU A 202 -17.89 -9.56 5.10
C GLU A 202 -17.13 -8.36 4.54
N LYS A 203 -16.13 -7.88 5.29
CA LYS A 203 -15.34 -6.68 4.93
C LYS A 203 -13.87 -6.90 5.26
N PRO A 204 -12.95 -6.30 4.50
CA PRO A 204 -11.54 -6.27 4.88
C PRO A 204 -11.35 -5.58 6.24
N GLU A 205 -10.23 -5.89 6.92
CA GLU A 205 -9.86 -5.26 8.19
C GLU A 205 -9.85 -3.73 8.11
N LYS A 206 -9.54 -3.19 6.94
CA LYS A 206 -9.64 -1.76 6.63
C LYS A 206 -9.54 -1.53 5.11
N GLU A 207 -10.02 -0.37 4.67
CA GLU A 207 -9.86 0.08 3.28
C GLU A 207 -9.45 1.55 3.23
N LEU A 208 -8.55 1.91 2.30
CA LEU A 208 -8.17 3.30 2.03
C LEU A 208 -9.39 4.05 1.48
N LYS A 209 -9.78 5.15 2.15
CA LYS A 209 -10.87 6.04 1.71
C LYS A 209 -10.39 7.43 1.29
N GLY A 210 -9.11 7.75 1.52
CA GLY A 210 -8.50 8.97 1.00
C GLY A 210 -7.04 9.09 1.41
N PHE A 211 -6.29 9.93 0.70
CA PHE A 211 -4.94 10.31 1.08
C PHE A 211 -4.67 11.77 0.69
N ALA A 212 -3.77 12.42 1.40
CA ALA A 212 -3.40 13.80 1.13
C ALA A 212 -1.92 14.00 1.38
N LYS A 213 -1.25 14.69 0.44
CA LYS A 213 0.16 15.05 0.55
C LYS A 213 0.28 16.46 1.13
N THR A 214 1.19 16.65 2.08
CA THR A 214 1.48 17.98 2.59
C THR A 214 2.14 18.84 1.52
N LYS A 215 2.09 20.17 1.71
CA LYS A 215 3.06 21.08 1.12
C LYS A 215 4.46 20.72 1.60
N LEU A 216 5.49 21.35 1.02
CA LEU A 216 6.84 21.22 1.55
C LEU A 216 6.91 21.88 2.93
N LEU A 217 7.17 21.09 3.97
CA LEU A 217 7.24 21.55 5.36
C LEU A 217 8.70 21.72 5.78
N LYS A 218 9.02 22.90 6.33
CA LYS A 218 10.30 23.13 7.03
C LYS A 218 10.32 22.39 8.37
N PRO A 219 11.50 22.11 8.96
CA PRO A 219 11.61 21.64 10.34
C PRO A 219 10.75 22.47 11.30
N GLY A 220 9.91 21.81 12.09
CA GLY A 220 8.97 22.44 13.02
C GLY A 220 7.66 22.94 12.40
N GLU A 221 7.56 23.05 11.08
CA GLU A 221 6.33 23.49 10.41
C GLU A 221 5.25 22.41 10.45
N SER A 222 3.99 22.85 10.53
CA SER A 222 2.82 21.98 10.53
C SER A 222 1.82 22.35 9.44
N GLN A 223 1.06 21.37 8.98
CA GLN A 223 -0.11 21.56 8.11
C GLN A 223 -1.27 20.71 8.63
N GLN A 224 -2.47 21.30 8.63
CA GLN A 224 -3.70 20.53 8.80
C GLN A 224 -4.18 19.99 7.46
N LEU A 225 -4.48 18.71 7.41
CA LEU A 225 -5.10 18.03 6.27
C LEU A 225 -6.56 17.72 6.62
N SER A 226 -7.40 17.63 5.58
CA SER A 226 -8.83 17.37 5.72
C SER A 226 -9.30 16.36 4.69
N PHE A 227 -10.20 15.47 5.13
CA PHE A 227 -10.88 14.47 4.32
C PHE A 227 -12.38 14.56 4.56
N ASN A 228 -13.17 14.07 3.61
CA ASN A 228 -14.61 13.94 3.78
C ASN A 228 -14.99 12.49 3.51
N LEU A 229 -15.73 11.89 4.46
CA LEU A 229 -16.36 10.59 4.30
C LEU A 229 -17.84 10.82 4.09
N ASP A 230 -18.37 10.33 2.99
CA ASP A 230 -19.79 10.33 2.65
C ASP A 230 -20.36 8.91 2.65
N LYS A 231 -21.65 8.75 2.34
CA LYS A 231 -22.30 7.43 2.33
C LYS A 231 -21.58 6.43 1.41
N ARG A 232 -20.97 6.90 0.31
CA ARG A 232 -20.24 6.06 -0.64
C ARG A 232 -18.93 5.55 -0.05
N SER A 233 -18.28 6.36 0.77
CA SER A 233 -17.06 5.98 1.51
C SER A 233 -17.30 4.80 2.47
N LEU A 234 -18.53 4.63 2.97
CA LEU A 234 -18.92 3.56 3.90
C LEU A 234 -19.40 2.27 3.20
N ALA A 235 -19.61 2.33 1.88
CA ALA A 235 -20.36 1.32 1.16
C ALA A 235 -19.56 0.04 0.88
N SER A 236 -20.22 -1.11 1.01
CA SER A 236 -19.84 -2.41 0.47
C SER A 236 -20.91 -2.89 -0.50
N PHE A 237 -20.54 -3.66 -1.53
CA PHE A 237 -21.51 -4.19 -2.48
C PHE A 237 -22.12 -5.49 -1.95
N TRP A 238 -23.45 -5.59 -1.98
CA TRP A 238 -24.20 -6.81 -1.69
C TRP A 238 -24.80 -7.36 -2.96
N SER A 239 -24.19 -8.44 -3.48
CA SER A 239 -24.65 -9.14 -4.69
C SER A 239 -26.08 -9.67 -4.55
N GLY A 240 -26.42 -10.29 -3.42
CA GLY A 240 -27.74 -10.89 -3.18
C GLY A 240 -28.95 -9.95 -3.25
N ILE A 241 -28.73 -8.63 -3.22
CA ILE A 241 -29.79 -7.62 -3.41
C ILE A 241 -29.40 -6.53 -4.43
N SER A 242 -28.34 -6.76 -5.21
CA SER A 242 -27.81 -5.82 -6.21
C SER A 242 -27.69 -4.38 -5.70
N SER A 243 -27.10 -4.19 -4.53
CA SER A 243 -27.07 -2.87 -3.87
C SER A 243 -25.75 -2.58 -3.18
N TRP A 244 -25.32 -1.32 -3.25
CA TRP A 244 -24.30 -0.77 -2.36
C TRP A 244 -24.94 -0.42 -1.03
N VAL A 245 -24.40 -0.95 0.06
CA VAL A 245 -24.95 -0.76 1.41
C VAL A 245 -23.87 -0.32 2.39
N ALA A 246 -24.27 0.48 3.38
CA ALA A 246 -23.44 0.79 4.55
C ALA A 246 -24.07 0.13 5.77
N ASP A 247 -23.35 -0.78 6.41
CA ASP A 247 -23.84 -1.51 7.59
C ASP A 247 -23.89 -0.60 8.81
N LYS A 248 -24.96 -0.73 9.61
CA LYS A 248 -25.04 -0.02 10.91
C LYS A 248 -23.91 -0.46 11.83
N GLY A 249 -23.48 0.44 12.71
CA GLY A 249 -22.48 0.16 13.73
C GLY A 249 -21.33 1.16 13.74
N ASP A 250 -20.26 0.77 14.41
CA ASP A 250 -19.10 1.63 14.63
C ASP A 250 -18.10 1.51 13.50
N TYR A 251 -17.80 2.65 12.89
CA TYR A 251 -16.75 2.80 11.90
C TYR A 251 -15.52 3.44 12.54
N GLU A 252 -14.39 2.74 12.50
CA GLU A 252 -13.12 3.26 13.01
C GLU A 252 -12.34 3.93 11.88
N VAL A 253 -12.20 5.25 11.97
CA VAL A 253 -11.29 6.06 11.15
C VAL A 253 -9.87 5.83 11.65
N ARG A 254 -8.99 5.41 10.74
CA ARG A 254 -7.58 5.15 11.02
C ARG A 254 -6.72 6.06 10.16
N ILE A 255 -5.90 6.88 10.80
CA ILE A 255 -4.92 7.72 10.12
C ILE A 255 -3.54 7.08 10.26
N GLY A 256 -2.90 6.83 9.13
CA GLY A 256 -1.58 6.19 9.08
C GLY A 256 -0.61 6.86 8.12
N ALA A 257 0.66 6.48 8.27
CA ALA A 257 1.73 6.74 7.30
C ALA A 257 1.86 5.61 6.26
N SER A 258 1.31 4.44 6.57
CA SER A 258 1.13 3.27 5.70
C SER A 258 -0.06 2.44 6.21
N SER A 259 -0.38 1.33 5.55
CA SER A 259 -1.42 0.39 6.01
C SER A 259 -1.08 -0.29 7.35
N LYS A 260 0.20 -0.48 7.69
CA LYS A 260 0.63 -1.07 8.98
C LYS A 260 1.08 -0.03 10.02
N ASP A 261 1.49 1.17 9.61
CA ASP A 261 1.80 2.30 10.50
C ASP A 261 0.57 3.19 10.73
N ILE A 262 -0.39 2.68 11.52
CA ILE A 262 -1.57 3.44 11.96
C ILE A 262 -1.24 4.19 13.24
N ARG A 263 -1.34 5.52 13.20
CA ARG A 263 -0.86 6.41 14.27
C ARG A 263 -1.98 7.01 15.11
N LEU A 264 -3.12 7.30 14.49
CA LEU A 264 -4.27 7.88 15.17
C LEU A 264 -5.55 7.15 14.78
N LYS A 265 -6.48 7.03 15.72
CA LYS A 265 -7.78 6.40 15.52
C LYS A 265 -8.89 7.26 16.12
N ALA A 266 -10.05 7.24 15.50
CA ALA A 266 -11.28 7.83 16.02
C ALA A 266 -12.48 7.04 15.49
N THR A 267 -13.61 7.13 16.16
CA THR A 267 -14.80 6.33 15.81
C THR A 267 -16.00 7.25 15.62
N PHE A 268 -16.83 6.92 14.65
CA PHE A 268 -18.19 7.44 14.55
C PHE A 268 -19.17 6.29 14.37
N HIS A 269 -20.42 6.50 14.80
CA HIS A 269 -21.48 5.52 14.75
C HIS A 269 -22.43 5.80 13.58
N LEU A 270 -22.82 4.76 12.84
CA LEU A 270 -23.94 4.79 11.91
C LEU A 270 -25.12 4.05 12.56
N SER A 271 -26.18 4.78 12.89
CA SER A 271 -27.33 4.26 13.67
C SER A 271 -28.13 3.18 12.95
N GLU A 272 -28.23 3.28 11.63
CA GLU A 272 -29.05 2.41 10.81
C GLU A 272 -28.39 2.11 9.47
N LYS A 273 -28.68 0.94 8.93
CA LYS A 273 -28.13 0.50 7.64
C LYS A 273 -28.70 1.39 6.54
N ILE A 274 -27.84 1.79 5.61
CA ILE A 274 -28.23 2.63 4.48
C ILE A 274 -28.08 1.83 3.19
N ILE A 275 -29.13 1.80 2.37
CA ILE A 275 -28.99 1.47 0.95
C ILE A 275 -28.42 2.71 0.27
N VAL A 276 -27.13 2.68 -0.01
CA VAL A 276 -26.38 3.81 -0.58
C VAL A 276 -26.83 4.05 -2.01
N GLU A 277 -26.97 2.95 -2.77
CA GLU A 277 -27.33 2.93 -4.18
C GLU A 277 -27.82 1.52 -4.55
N LYS A 278 -29.00 1.44 -5.19
CA LYS A 278 -29.51 0.20 -5.79
C LYS A 278 -29.14 0.16 -7.26
N VAL A 279 -28.63 -0.97 -7.73
CA VAL A 279 -28.23 -1.18 -9.12
C VAL A 279 -28.93 -2.41 -9.70
N HIS A 280 -28.63 -2.73 -10.96
CA HIS A 280 -29.11 -3.92 -11.63
C HIS A 280 -28.15 -5.09 -11.39
N ASP A 281 -28.69 -6.30 -11.40
CA ASP A 281 -27.87 -7.51 -11.42
C ASP A 281 -27.27 -7.68 -12.82
N VAL A 282 -25.94 -7.51 -12.91
CA VAL A 282 -25.18 -7.56 -14.16
C VAL A 282 -23.86 -8.27 -13.90
N LEU A 283 -23.39 -9.06 -14.88
CA LEU A 283 -22.13 -9.80 -14.82
C LEU A 283 -22.01 -10.78 -13.63
N TYR A 284 -23.13 -11.31 -13.15
CA TYR A 284 -23.10 -12.38 -12.16
C TYR A 284 -22.40 -13.63 -12.75
N PRO A 285 -21.45 -14.26 -12.03
CA PRO A 285 -20.78 -15.46 -12.52
C PRO A 285 -21.77 -16.57 -12.87
N ASN A 286 -21.63 -17.18 -14.05
CA ASN A 286 -22.49 -18.29 -14.48
C ASN A 286 -22.09 -19.65 -13.88
N PHE A 287 -21.20 -19.65 -12.88
CA PHE A 287 -20.77 -20.80 -12.10
C PHE A 287 -20.67 -20.42 -10.62
N MET A 288 -20.79 -21.42 -9.74
CA MET A 288 -20.56 -21.22 -8.32
C MET A 288 -19.05 -21.21 -8.04
N MET A 289 -18.58 -20.18 -7.35
CA MET A 289 -17.20 -20.07 -6.88
C MET A 289 -17.21 -19.94 -5.36
N LYS A 290 -16.35 -20.69 -4.67
CA LYS A 290 -16.13 -20.46 -3.24
C LYS A 290 -15.11 -19.34 -3.11
N GLU A 291 -15.58 -18.16 -2.72
CA GLU A 291 -14.70 -17.04 -2.38
C GLU A 291 -14.03 -17.24 -1.02
N MET A 292 -12.84 -16.67 -0.89
CA MET A 292 -12.08 -16.57 0.34
C MET A 292 -12.89 -15.83 1.41
N SER A 293 -12.95 -16.40 2.62
CA SER A 293 -13.54 -15.77 3.79
C SER A 293 -12.55 -15.75 4.94
N LYS A 294 -12.52 -14.66 5.71
CA LYS A 294 -11.78 -14.54 6.97
C LYS A 294 -12.46 -15.25 8.15
N PHE A 295 -13.65 -15.80 7.92
CA PHE A 295 -14.43 -16.55 8.89
C PHE A 295 -14.32 -18.07 8.72
N ASP A 296 -13.69 -18.52 7.63
CA ASP A 296 -13.28 -19.92 7.42
C ASP A 296 -12.03 -20.25 8.27
#